data_AF-A0A0M1GQ11-F1
#
_entry.id   AF-A0A0M1GQ11-F1
#
_cell.length_a   1.000
_cell.length_b   1.000
_cell.length_c   1.000
_cell.angle_alpha   90.00
_cell.angle_beta   90.00
_cell.angle_gamma   90.00
#
_symmetry.space_group_name_H-M   'P 1'
#
loop_
_entity.id
_entity.type
_entity.pdbx_description
1 polymer ?
#
loop_
_entity_poly.entity_id
_entity_poly.type
_entity_poly.pdbx_seq_one_letter_code
_entity_poly.pdbx_strand_id
1 'polypeptide(L)'
;MDIQCKLKRYGYHVVIAIDQLFNALTGGAADETLSSRTYRACLKPQPKKRWRVLYRFINGIFFDSNHCKTAYESEVSGKQHDARFNKLSKIQ
;
A
#
# COMPACT_ATOMS: atom_id res chain seq x y z
N MET A 1 1.15 -22.15 17.88
CA MET A 1 0.54 -20.87 17.47
C MET A 1 1.26 -20.28 16.25
N ASP A 2 1.57 -21.09 15.23
CA ASP A 2 2.44 -20.66 14.11
C ASP A 2 1.70 -20.52 12.77
N ILE A 3 0.72 -21.39 12.52
CA ILE A 3 0.03 -21.48 11.22
C ILE A 3 -0.86 -20.25 10.98
N GLN A 4 -1.59 -19.80 12.01
CA GLN A 4 -2.45 -18.62 11.94
C GLN A 4 -1.64 -17.33 11.65
N CYS A 5 -0.44 -17.19 12.22
CA CYS A 5 0.44 -16.06 11.95
C CYS A 5 1.01 -16.09 10.53
N LYS A 6 1.39 -17.27 10.03
CA LYS A 6 1.87 -17.44 8.64
C LYS A 6 0.78 -17.17 7.62
N LEU A 7 -0.44 -17.67 7.82
CA LEU A 7 -1.58 -17.38 6.95
C LEU A 7 -1.93 -15.89 6.93
N LYS A 8 -1.96 -15.23 8.09
CA LYS A 8 -2.20 -13.78 8.17
C LYS A 8 -1.14 -12.99 7.42
N ARG A 9 0.14 -13.38 7.55
CA ARG A 9 1.25 -12.73 6.84
C ARG A 9 1.18 -12.98 5.33
N TYR A 10 0.84 -14.19 4.92
CA TYR A 10 0.64 -14.53 3.52
C TYR A 10 -0.52 -13.74 2.91
N GLY A 11 -1.68 -13.71 3.59
CA GLY A 11 -2.83 -12.90 3.17
C GLY A 11 -2.49 -11.41 3.06
N TYR A 12 -1.72 -10.88 4.01
CA TYR A 12 -1.20 -9.50 3.95
C TYR A 12 -0.34 -9.25 2.70
N HIS A 13 0.57 -10.17 2.35
CA HIS A 13 1.38 -10.06 1.12
C HIS A 13 0.53 -10.17 -0.15
N VAL A 14 -0.49 -11.04 -0.18
CA VAL A 14 -1.42 -11.15 -1.32
C VAL A 14 -2.18 -9.83 -1.53
N VAL A 15 -2.66 -9.20 -0.46
CA VAL A 15 -3.33 -7.90 -0.54
C VAL A 15 -2.39 -6.81 -1.07
N ILE A 16 -1.14 -6.76 -0.60
CA ILE A 16 -0.13 -5.81 -1.12
C ILE A 16 0.15 -6.06 -2.60
N ALA A 17 0.30 -7.32 -3.00
CA ALA A 17 0.58 -7.66 -4.40
C ALA A 17 -0.56 -7.24 -5.33
N ILE A 18 -1.82 -7.37 -4.87
CA ILE A 18 -2.99 -6.87 -5.61
C ILE A 18 -2.95 -5.34 -5.72
N ASP A 19 -2.62 -4.64 -4.64
CA ASP A 19 -2.47 -3.18 -4.64
C ASP A 19 -1.37 -2.68 -5.59
N GLN A 20 -0.23 -3.39 -5.64
CA GLN A 20 0.87 -3.13 -6.57
C GLN A 20 0.47 -3.43 -8.03
N LEU A 21 -0.26 -4.53 -8.25
CA LEU A 21 -0.79 -4.89 -9.56
C LEU A 21 -1.69 -3.78 -10.12
N PHE A 22 -2.63 -3.29 -9.32
CA PHE A 22 -3.49 -2.18 -9.76
C PHE A 22 -2.71 -0.88 -9.96
N ASN A 23 -1.65 -0.62 -9.17
CA ASN A 23 -0.78 0.53 -9.45
C ASN A 23 -0.08 0.40 -10.80
N ALA A 24 0.51 -0.77 -11.09
CA ALA A 24 1.15 -1.03 -12.37
C ALA A 24 0.17 -0.91 -13.55
N LEU A 25 -1.04 -1.47 -13.42
CA LEU A 25 -2.10 -1.36 -14.43
C LEU A 25 -2.55 0.09 -14.68
N THR A 26 -2.45 0.96 -13.67
CA THR A 26 -2.79 2.39 -13.79
C THR A 26 -1.57 3.26 -14.17
N GLY A 27 -0.47 2.64 -14.61
CA GLY A 27 0.75 3.33 -15.05
C GLY A 27 1.60 3.88 -13.89
N GLY A 28 1.55 3.24 -12.73
CA GLY A 28 2.48 3.44 -11.62
C GLY A 28 3.66 2.46 -11.65
N ALA A 29 4.60 2.65 -10.73
CA ALA A 29 5.70 1.73 -10.57
C ALA A 29 5.23 0.44 -9.87
N ALA A 30 5.86 -0.70 -10.20
CA ALA A 30 5.48 -2.01 -9.69
C ALA A 30 5.81 -2.22 -8.20
N ASP A 31 6.74 -1.44 -7.65
CA ASP A 31 7.09 -1.42 -6.23
C ASP A 31 6.16 -0.51 -5.40
N GLU A 32 5.54 0.48 -6.01
CA GLU A 32 4.64 1.45 -5.35
C GLU A 32 3.21 0.88 -5.20
N THR A 33 2.63 1.05 -4.00
CA THR A 33 1.23 0.66 -3.75
C THR A 33 0.25 1.72 -4.23
N LEU A 34 -0.83 1.30 -4.88
CA LEU A 34 -1.83 2.23 -5.41
C LEU A 34 -2.49 3.04 -4.30
N SER A 35 -2.72 2.42 -3.14
CA SER A 35 -3.34 3.02 -1.96
C SER A 35 -2.51 4.18 -1.39
N SER A 36 -1.20 4.01 -1.24
CA SER A 36 -0.26 5.07 -0.81
C SER A 36 -0.14 6.21 -1.83
N ARG A 37 0.01 5.86 -3.12
CA ARG A 37 0.05 6.85 -4.21
C ARG A 37 -1.22 7.69 -4.25
N THR A 38 -2.36 7.05 -4.06
CA THR A 38 -3.68 7.71 -4.02
C THR A 38 -3.79 8.66 -2.84
N TYR A 39 -3.33 8.25 -1.65
CA TYR A 39 -3.29 9.10 -0.47
C TYR A 39 -2.41 10.34 -0.69
N ARG A 40 -1.18 10.17 -1.19
CA ARG A 40 -0.27 11.28 -1.54
C ARG A 40 -0.86 12.22 -2.58
N ALA A 41 -1.56 11.68 -3.58
CA ALA A 41 -2.20 12.48 -4.61
C ALA A 41 -3.42 13.27 -4.08
N CYS A 42 -4.12 12.73 -3.07
CA CYS A 42 -5.22 13.40 -2.38
C CYS A 42 -4.75 14.52 -1.43
N LEU A 43 -3.56 14.41 -0.84
CA LEU A 43 -2.97 15.44 0.04
C LEU A 43 -2.52 16.72 -0.69
N LYS A 44 -2.39 16.69 -2.02
CA LYS A 44 -2.03 17.89 -2.79
C LYS A 44 -3.14 18.94 -2.72
N PRO A 45 -2.82 20.25 -2.72
CA PRO A 45 -3.81 21.33 -2.58
C PRO A 45 -4.90 21.34 -3.65
N GLN A 46 -4.65 20.76 -4.83
CA GLN A 46 -5.65 20.56 -5.88
C GLN A 46 -5.65 19.11 -6.36
N PRO A 47 -6.31 18.19 -5.64
CA PRO A 47 -6.31 16.78 -6.01
C PRO A 47 -7.24 16.56 -7.21
N LYS A 48 -6.72 15.95 -8.27
CA LYS A 48 -7.51 15.59 -9.47
C LYS A 48 -8.68 14.68 -9.06
N LYS A 49 -9.85 14.88 -9.66
CA LYS A 49 -11.08 14.11 -9.35
C LYS A 49 -10.87 12.59 -9.38
N ARG A 50 -10.05 12.09 -10.32
CA ARG A 50 -9.70 10.67 -10.45
C ARG A 50 -9.13 10.06 -9.15
N TRP A 51 -8.28 10.79 -8.43
CA TRP A 51 -7.66 10.32 -7.20
C TRP A 51 -8.65 10.27 -6.04
N ARG A 52 -9.61 11.22 -6.02
CA ARG A 52 -10.70 11.25 -5.03
C ARG A 52 -11.67 10.08 -5.22
N VAL A 53 -11.96 9.73 -6.47
CA VAL A 53 -12.78 8.55 -6.82
C VAL A 53 -12.03 7.27 -6.42
N LEU A 54 -10.75 7.17 -6.78
CA LEU A 54 -9.93 6.01 -6.45
C LEU A 54 -9.76 5.82 -4.93
N TYR A 55 -9.58 6.91 -4.17
CA TYR A 55 -9.52 6.86 -2.71
C TYR A 55 -10.81 6.26 -2.10
N ARG A 56 -11.97 6.69 -2.59
CA ARG A 56 -13.27 6.15 -2.14
C ARG A 56 -13.48 4.70 -2.59
N PHE A 57 -13.04 4.37 -3.81
CA PHE A 57 -13.14 3.02 -4.35
C PHE A 57 -12.29 2.02 -3.55
N ILE A 58 -11.03 2.35 -3.27
CA ILE A 58 -10.13 1.50 -2.49
C ILE A 58 -10.65 1.35 -1.05
N ASN A 59 -10.98 2.45 -0.37
CA ASN A 59 -11.55 2.38 0.99
C ASN A 59 -12.87 1.58 1.03
N GLY A 60 -13.67 1.62 -0.05
CA GLY A 60 -14.90 0.84 -0.19
C GLY A 60 -14.66 -0.66 -0.36
N ILE A 61 -13.68 -1.06 -1.19
CA ILE A 61 -13.29 -2.47 -1.37
C ILE A 61 -12.85 -3.10 -0.05
N PHE A 62 -12.05 -2.36 0.73
CA PHE A 62 -11.51 -2.85 1.99
C PHE A 62 -12.47 -2.68 3.17
N PHE A 63 -13.66 -2.09 2.96
CA PHE A 63 -14.61 -1.71 4.02
C PHE A 63 -13.93 -0.94 5.18
N ASP A 64 -12.83 -0.24 4.88
CA ASP A 64 -12.02 0.47 5.85
C ASP A 64 -11.70 1.86 5.31
N SER A 65 -12.32 2.85 5.96
CA SER A 65 -12.20 4.27 5.65
C SER A 65 -10.78 4.82 5.78
N ASN A 66 -9.91 4.13 6.55
CA ASN A 66 -8.54 4.54 6.81
C ASN A 66 -7.50 3.67 6.07
N HIS A 67 -7.93 2.72 5.23
CA HIS A 67 -7.04 1.79 4.56
C HIS A 67 -5.90 2.50 3.82
N CYS A 68 -6.23 3.50 3.00
CA CYS A 68 -5.21 4.26 2.24
C CYS A 68 -4.24 5.05 3.13
N LYS A 69 -4.67 5.52 4.32
CA LYS A 69 -3.81 6.21 5.29
C LYS A 69 -2.87 5.21 5.96
N THR A 70 -3.40 4.08 6.41
CA THR A 70 -2.63 3.00 7.03
C THR A 70 -1.59 2.41 6.07
N ALA A 71 -1.92 2.30 4.78
CA ALA A 71 -1.00 1.87 3.75
C ALA A 71 0.18 2.85 3.59
N TYR A 72 -0.11 4.16 3.52
CA TYR A 72 0.91 5.20 3.47
C TYR A 72 1.82 5.18 4.71
N GLU A 73 1.26 5.08 5.92
CA GLU A 73 2.05 4.97 7.16
C GLU A 73 2.90 3.69 7.21
N SER A 74 2.41 2.59 6.63
CA SER A 74 3.14 1.31 6.55
C SER A 74 4.30 1.37 5.54
N GLU A 75 4.14 2.10 4.44
CA GLU A 75 5.19 2.37 3.46
C GLU A 75 6.27 3.27 4.07
N VAL A 76 5.87 4.38 4.71
CA VAL A 76 6.81 5.32 5.36
C VAL A 76 7.59 4.63 6.50
N SER A 77 6.95 3.73 7.24
CA SER A 77 7.62 2.95 8.28
C SER A 77 8.45 1.77 7.74
N GLY A 78 8.42 1.50 6.43
CA GLY A 78 9.16 0.39 5.81
C GLY A 78 8.67 -0.99 6.23
N LYS A 79 7.47 -1.10 6.82
CA LYS A 79 6.89 -2.37 7.28
C LYS A 79 6.54 -3.33 6.15
N GLN A 80 6.36 -2.79 4.94
CA GLN A 80 6.04 -3.57 3.74
C GLN A 80 7.26 -4.35 3.22
N HIS A 81 8.48 -3.89 3.52
CA HIS A 81 9.71 -4.54 3.07
C HIS A 81 10.13 -5.64 4.05
N ASP A 82 10.65 -6.75 3.51
CA ASP A 82 11.20 -7.81 4.35
C ASP A 82 12.35 -7.24 5.19
N ALA A 83 12.35 -7.54 6.49
CA ALA A 83 13.33 -7.07 7.45
C ALA A 83 14.77 -7.42 7.04
N ARG A 84 14.93 -8.45 6.20
CA ARG A 84 16.21 -8.87 5.61
C ARG A 84 16.83 -7.81 4.70
N PHE A 85 16.03 -7.05 3.94
CA PHE A 85 16.53 -6.01 3.03
C PHE A 85 16.77 -4.67 3.73
N ASN A 86 16.01 -4.35 4.80
CA ASN A 86 16.26 -3.17 5.64
C ASN A 86 17.64 -3.18 6.35
N LYS A 87 18.27 -4.37 6.46
CA LYS A 87 19.62 -4.51 7.04
C LYS A 87 20.73 -4.15 6.05
N LEU A 88 20.49 -4.32 4.75
CA LEU A 88 21.46 -4.05 3.69
C LEU A 88 21.57 -2.55 3.38
N SER A 89 20.48 -1.79 3.50
CA SER A 89 20.46 -0.33 3.28
C SER A 89 21.10 0.49 4.40
N LYS A 90 21.47 -0.12 5.54
CA LYS A 90 22.18 0.53 6.65
C LYS A 90 23.69 0.30 6.65
N ILE A 91 24.20 -0.51 5.71
CA ILE A 91 25.62 -0.90 5.64
C ILE A 91 26.34 -0.13 4.50
N GLN A 92 25.60 0.67 3.73
CA GLN A 92 26.12 1.50 2.64
C GLN A 92 25.98 2.98 3.01
#